data_AF-A0A1Y0CH74-F1
#
_entry.id   AF-A0A1Y0CH74-F1
#
_cell.length_a   1.000
_cell.length_b   1.000
_cell.length_c   1.000
_cell.angle_alpha   90.00
_cell.angle_beta   90.00
_cell.angle_gamma   90.00
#
_symmetry.space_group_name_H-M   'P 1'
#
loop_
_entity.id
_entity.type
_entity.pdbx_description
1 polymer ?
#
loop_
_entity_poly.entity_id
_entity_poly.type
_entity_poly.pdbx_seq_one_letter_code
_entity_poly.pdbx_strand_id
1 'polypeptide(L)'
;MSQIRHSFAAIEGQLAEMTGTVAVLTAKREEMDSELTTWTNYWHGDAHEAANQFSRRVTSTLDNVITATNNYIKKANIANEEMRAQEATNAAQWA
;
A
#
# COMPACT_ATOMS: atom_id res chain seq x y z
N MET A 1 -18.50 11.04 29.07
CA MET A 1 -17.94 10.90 27.71
C MET A 1 -17.08 9.64 27.69
N SER A 2 -17.35 8.70 26.79
CA SER A 2 -16.49 7.52 26.59
C SER A 2 -15.16 8.00 26.00
N GLN A 3 -14.05 7.86 26.73
CA GLN A 3 -12.71 8.05 26.15
C GLN A 3 -12.54 7.04 25.03
N ILE A 4 -12.47 7.50 23.78
CA ILE A 4 -11.98 6.65 22.71
C ILE A 4 -10.48 6.46 23.00
N ARG A 5 -10.10 5.29 23.52
CA ARG A 5 -8.70 4.95 23.74
C ARG A 5 -8.11 4.48 22.42
N HIS A 6 -7.56 5.41 21.65
CA HIS A 6 -6.76 5.05 20.49
C HIS A 6 -5.37 4.61 20.96
N SER A 7 -4.99 3.38 20.65
CA SER A 7 -3.58 2.98 20.81
C SER A 7 -2.83 3.48 19.59
N PHE A 8 -2.38 4.74 19.63
CA PHE A 8 -1.60 5.38 18.55
C PHE A 8 -0.41 4.51 18.12
N ALA A 9 0.24 3.87 19.08
CA ALA A 9 1.35 2.95 18.84
C ALA A 9 0.91 1.69 18.06
N ALA A 10 -0.28 1.15 18.33
CA ALA A 10 -0.79 0.02 17.56
C ALA A 10 -1.15 0.42 16.11
N ILE A 11 -1.72 1.62 15.92
CA ILE A 11 -2.01 2.17 14.60
C ILE A 11 -0.71 2.35 13.80
N GLU A 12 0.31 2.97 14.41
CA GLU A 12 1.63 3.13 13.79
C GLU A 12 2.26 1.79 13.41
N GLY A 13 2.17 0.79 14.29
CA GLY A 13 2.65 -0.57 14.02
C GLY A 13 1.99 -1.18 12.78
N GLN A 14 0.66 -1.09 12.69
CA GLN A 14 -0.08 -1.58 11.53
C GLN A 14 0.29 -0.83 10.24
N LEU A 15 0.45 0.48 10.29
CA LEU A 15 0.87 1.27 9.12
C LEU A 15 2.30 0.93 8.66
N ALA A 16 3.20 0.61 9.60
CA ALA A 16 4.54 0.13 9.28
C ALA A 16 4.52 -1.25 8.62
N GLU A 17 3.70 -2.18 9.11
CA GLU A 17 3.49 -3.50 8.48
C GLU A 17 2.92 -3.37 7.05
N MET A 18 1.95 -2.48 6.85
CA MET A 18 1.40 -2.18 5.52
C MET A 18 2.48 -1.60 4.59
N THR A 19 3.34 -0.72 5.10
CA THR A 19 4.48 -0.17 4.33
C THR A 19 5.43 -1.29 3.91
N GLY A 20 5.76 -2.22 4.81
CA GLY A 20 6.58 -3.39 4.49
C GLY A 20 5.94 -4.28 3.43
N THR A 21 4.63 -4.51 3.52
CA THR A 21 3.88 -5.28 2.52
C THR A 21 3.89 -4.60 1.14
N VAL A 22 3.73 -3.28 1.09
CA VAL A 22 3.83 -2.52 -0.17
C VAL A 22 5.20 -2.67 -0.81
N ALA A 23 6.28 -2.62 -0.03
CA ALA A 23 7.63 -2.81 -0.57
C ALA A 23 7.81 -4.19 -1.23
N VAL A 24 7.26 -5.25 -0.62
CA VAL A 24 7.28 -6.61 -1.18
C VAL A 24 6.45 -6.68 -2.47
N LEU A 25 5.26 -6.07 -2.50
CA LEU A 25 4.41 -6.04 -3.68
C LEU A 25 5.05 -5.27 -4.84
N THR A 26 5.72 -4.15 -4.57
CA THR A 26 6.48 -3.38 -5.55
C THR A 26 7.61 -4.21 -6.16
N ALA A 27 8.41 -4.88 -5.33
CA ALA A 27 9.48 -5.75 -5.81
C ALA A 27 8.94 -6.88 -6.70
N LYS A 28 7.82 -7.49 -6.32
CA LYS A 28 7.18 -8.54 -7.14
C LYS A 28 6.61 -8.01 -8.46
N ARG A 29 6.05 -6.80 -8.46
CA ARG A 29 5.60 -6.13 -9.68
C ARG A 29 6.77 -5.89 -10.64
N GLU A 30 7.90 -5.41 -10.15
CA GLU A 30 9.12 -5.19 -10.96
C GLU A 30 9.68 -6.50 -11.54
N GLU A 31 9.71 -7.57 -10.73
CA GLU A 31 10.11 -8.91 -11.18
C GLU A 31 9.23 -9.40 -12.33
N MET A 32 7.90 -9.28 -12.18
CA MET A 32 6.95 -9.68 -13.23
C MET A 32 7.10 -8.87 -14.53
N ASP A 33 7.38 -7.56 -14.43
CA ASP A 33 7.58 -6.70 -15.59
C ASP A 33 8.89 -7.04 -16.34
N SER A 34 9.95 -7.36 -15.58
CA SER A 34 11.22 -7.81 -16.14
C SER A 34 11.10 -9.17 -16.82
N GLU A 35 10.40 -10.13 -16.19
CA GLU A 35 10.13 -11.43 -16.79
C GLU A 35 9.32 -11.26 -18.08
N LEU A 36 8.23 -10.48 -18.06
CA LEU A 36 7.42 -10.23 -19.25
C LEU A 36 8.25 -9.68 -20.40
N THR A 37 9.09 -8.69 -20.13
CA THR A 37 10.01 -8.11 -21.11
C THR A 37 10.95 -9.18 -21.70
N THR A 38 11.42 -10.11 -20.87
CA THR A 38 12.30 -11.20 -21.31
C THR A 38 11.54 -12.19 -22.20
N TRP A 39 10.38 -12.68 -21.75
CA TRP A 39 9.57 -13.67 -22.49
C TRP A 39 9.03 -13.13 -23.82
N THR A 40 8.74 -11.83 -23.89
CA THR A 40 8.22 -11.18 -25.11
C THR A 40 9.16 -11.34 -26.30
N ASN A 41 10.46 -11.53 -26.07
CA ASN A 41 11.45 -11.68 -27.13
C ASN A 41 11.62 -13.11 -27.65
N TYR A 42 11.13 -14.13 -26.93
CA TYR A 42 11.41 -15.54 -27.24
C TYR A 42 10.23 -16.31 -27.82
N TRP A 43 8.99 -15.95 -27.47
CA TRP A 43 7.78 -16.70 -27.86
C TRP A 43 6.84 -15.87 -28.75
N HIS A 44 6.20 -16.53 -29.71
CA HIS A 44 5.26 -15.92 -30.65
C HIS A 44 4.01 -16.79 -30.78
N GLY A 45 2.87 -16.18 -31.13
CA GLY A 45 1.58 -16.87 -31.31
C GLY A 45 0.55 -16.57 -30.21
N ASP A 46 -0.64 -17.16 -30.33
CA ASP A 46 -1.80 -16.83 -29.49
C ASP A 46 -1.57 -17.03 -27.99
N ALA A 47 -0.82 -18.08 -27.61
CA ALA A 47 -0.48 -18.35 -26.21
C ALA A 47 0.43 -17.26 -25.61
N HIS A 48 1.34 -16.69 -26.42
CA HIS A 48 2.20 -15.58 -26.02
C HIS A 48 1.40 -14.28 -25.88
N GLU A 49 0.50 -13.99 -26.83
CA GLU A 49 -0.40 -12.83 -26.77
C GLU A 49 -1.26 -12.88 -25.48
N ALA A 50 -1.83 -14.05 -25.18
CA ALA A 50 -2.62 -14.29 -23.98
C ALA A 50 -1.80 -14.13 -22.69
N ALA A 51 -0.58 -14.66 -22.64
CA ALA A 51 0.33 -14.51 -21.50
C ALA A 51 0.70 -13.04 -21.26
N ASN A 52 1.01 -12.29 -22.34
CA ASN A 52 1.31 -10.87 -22.24
C ASN A 52 0.13 -10.05 -21.72
N GLN A 53 -1.08 -10.32 -22.22
CA GLN A 53 -2.28 -9.63 -21.76
C GLN A 53 -2.58 -9.96 -20.29
N PHE A 54 -2.45 -11.23 -19.90
CA PHE A 54 -2.64 -11.65 -18.50
C PHE A 54 -1.65 -10.93 -17.58
N SER A 55 -0.36 -11.00 -17.88
CA SER A 55 0.68 -10.42 -17.05
C SER A 55 0.56 -8.90 -16.96
N ARG A 56 0.28 -8.19 -18.08
CA ARG A 56 -0.01 -6.74 -18.04
C ARG A 56 -1.19 -6.41 -17.13
N ARG A 57 -2.24 -7.24 -17.13
CA ARG A 57 -3.40 -7.06 -16.25
C ARG A 57 -3.03 -7.28 -14.78
N VAL A 58 -2.20 -8.27 -14.47
CA VAL A 58 -1.72 -8.51 -13.11
C VAL A 58 -0.86 -7.33 -12.64
N THR A 59 0.12 -6.90 -13.44
CA THR A 59 1.00 -5.75 -13.14
C THR A 59 0.18 -4.47 -12.90
N SER A 60 -0.81 -4.19 -13.75
CA SER A 60 -1.72 -3.05 -13.57
C SER A 60 -2.56 -3.15 -12.30
N THR A 61 -3.01 -4.36 -11.94
CA THR A 61 -3.76 -4.58 -10.69
C THR A 61 -2.87 -4.35 -9.48
N LEU A 62 -1.62 -4.83 -9.51
CA LEU A 62 -0.63 -4.58 -8.46
C LEU A 62 -0.35 -3.08 -8.30
N ASP A 63 -0.19 -2.34 -9.40
CA ASP A 63 -0.01 -0.87 -9.36
C ASP A 63 -1.17 -0.15 -8.69
N ASN A 64 -2.40 -0.54 -9.01
CA ASN A 64 -3.58 0.05 -8.41
C ASN A 64 -3.63 -0.22 -6.90
N VAL A 65 -3.30 -1.45 -6.48
CA VAL A 65 -3.24 -1.82 -5.06
C VAL A 65 -2.14 -1.06 -4.33
N ILE A 66 -0.92 -1.01 -4.88
CA ILE A 66 0.21 -0.27 -4.31
C ILE A 66 -0.16 1.21 -4.14
N THR A 67 -0.75 1.81 -5.17
CA THR A 67 -1.19 3.22 -5.15
C THR A 67 -2.27 3.45 -4.11
N ALA A 68 -3.30 2.59 -4.06
CA ALA A 68 -4.38 2.69 -3.08
C ALA A 68 -3.85 2.56 -1.65
N THR A 69 -2.96 1.60 -1.40
CA THR A 69 -2.36 1.36 -0.07
C THR A 69 -1.48 2.52 0.35
N ASN A 70 -0.64 3.07 -0.53
CA ASN A 70 0.16 4.26 -0.23
C ASN A 70 -0.71 5.47 0.11
N ASN A 71 -1.79 5.69 -0.64
CA ASN A 71 -2.76 6.75 -0.35
C ASN A 71 -3.46 6.55 1.00
N TYR A 72 -3.80 5.31 1.33
CA TYR A 72 -4.39 4.96 2.63
C TYR A 72 -3.40 5.24 3.77
N ILE A 73 -2.16 4.72 3.69
CA ILE A 73 -1.12 4.93 4.71
C ILE A 73 -0.90 6.42 4.95
N LYS A 74 -0.79 7.20 3.88
CA LYS A 74 -0.63 8.66 3.98
C LYS A 74 -1.78 9.31 4.75
N LYS A 75 -3.03 8.98 4.40
CA LYS A 75 -4.20 9.52 5.08
C LYS A 75 -4.29 9.07 6.54
N ALA A 76 -3.97 7.82 6.81
CA ALA A 76 -4.00 7.27 8.16
C ALA A 76 -2.94 7.91 9.06
N ASN A 77 -1.73 8.17 8.56
CA ASN A 77 -0.70 8.90 9.29
C ASN A 77 -1.16 10.31 9.67
N ILE A 78 -1.76 11.04 8.73
CA ILE A 78 -2.29 12.40 8.99
C ILE A 78 -3.38 12.33 10.06
N ALA A 79 -4.36 11.43 9.91
CA ALA A 79 -5.44 11.28 10.89
C ALA A 79 -4.91 10.92 12.28
N ASN A 80 -3.92 10.02 12.36
CA ASN A 80 -3.29 9.62 13.62
C ASN A 80 -2.61 10.81 14.31
N GLU A 81 -1.93 11.67 13.55
CA GLU A 81 -1.30 12.90 14.05
C GLU A 81 -2.31 13.95 14.51
N GLU A 82 -3.36 14.20 13.71
CA GLU A 82 -4.45 15.12 14.06
C GLU A 82 -5.15 14.69 15.36
N MET A 83 -5.39 13.39 15.51
CA MET A 83 -6.01 12.84 16.73
C MET A 83 -5.11 13.00 17.95
N ARG A 84 -3.78 12.78 17.81
CA ARG A 84 -2.82 13.07 18.90
C ARG A 84 -2.85 14.54 19.29
N ALA A 85 -2.88 15.45 18.31
CA ALA A 85 -2.94 16.89 18.57
C ALA A 85 -4.25 17.30 19.27
N GLN A 86 -5.38 16.69 18.88
CA GLN A 86 -6.67 16.92 19.51
C GLN A 86 -6.71 16.41 20.96
N GLU A 87 -6.15 15.22 21.25
CA GLU A 87 -6.04 14.72 22.61
C GLU A 87 -5.19 15.62 23.51
N ALA A 88 -4.05 16.12 22.99
CA ALA A 88 -3.21 17.06 23.72
C ALA A 88 -3.94 18.38 24.02
N THR A 89 -4.70 18.90 23.05
CA THR A 89 -5.50 20.12 23.21
C THR A 89 -6.59 19.94 24.25
N ASN A 90 -7.32 18.81 24.19
CA ASN A 90 -8.37 18.49 25.16
C ASN A 90 -7.80 18.33 26.57
N ALA A 91 -6.65 17.67 26.72
CA ALA A 91 -5.98 17.52 28.00
C ALA A 91 -5.56 18.88 28.59
N ALA A 92 -5.03 19.79 27.77
CA ALA A 92 -4.65 21.14 28.21
C ALA A 92 -5.84 22.02 28.62
N GLN A 93 -7.02 21.83 28.01
CA GLN A 93 -8.23 22.56 28.38
C GLN A 93 -8.84 22.09 29.71
N TRP A 94 -8.52 20.87 30.14
CA TRP A 94 -9.08 20.22 31.33
C TRP A 94 -8.10 20.20 32.52
N ALA A 95 -6.86 20.67 32.31
CA ALA A 95 -5.84 20.86 33.34
C ALA A 95 -5.93 22.27 33.95
#